data_AF-A0A7W7MP08-F1
#
_entry.id   AF-A0A7W7MP08-F1
#
_cell.length_a   1.000
_cell.length_b   1.000
_cell.length_c   1.000
_cell.angle_alpha   90.00
_cell.angle_beta   90.00
_cell.angle_gamma   90.00
#
_symmetry.space_group_name_H-M   'P 1'
#
loop_
_entity.id
_entity.type
_entity.pdbx_description
1 polymer ?
#
loop_
_entity_poly.entity_id
_entity_poly.type
_entity_poly.pdbx_seq_one_letter_code
_entity_poly.pdbx_strand_id
1 'polypeptide(L)'
;MTDWESGDGYQDQDQGREAETVRFQDESPHNSVHRLANVSSDMATATQSAVRAAQTAVAVIQRLEASSTEIGKVVELIATIAKQTNLLALNATIEAARAGEAGRGFAVVASEVKDLANETATATNEIGGQVGGIRSDTQNAVSAIEEMQGLIEELDRCQRVISEIVIEQQAG
;
A
#
# COMPACT_ATOMS: atom_id res chain seq x y z
N MET A 1 -54.44 -28.83 -68.95
CA MET A 1 -55.54 -29.31 -68.09
C MET A 1 -55.13 -28.94 -66.67
N THR A 2 -55.49 -27.81 -66.08
CA THR A 2 -56.43 -26.74 -66.41
C THR A 2 -55.83 -25.43 -65.91
N ASP A 3 -55.96 -24.42 -66.76
CA ASP A 3 -55.76 -22.99 -66.51
C ASP A 3 -57.01 -22.42 -65.80
N TRP A 4 -56.94 -21.13 -65.43
CA TRP A 4 -58.01 -20.18 -65.09
C TRP A 4 -58.13 -19.67 -63.65
N GLU A 5 -57.66 -18.42 -63.54
CA GLU A 5 -58.07 -17.30 -62.69
C GLU A 5 -59.57 -17.22 -62.35
N SER A 6 -59.88 -16.70 -61.15
CA SER A 6 -60.66 -15.45 -60.93
C SER A 6 -61.39 -15.46 -59.59
N GLY A 7 -61.35 -14.34 -58.86
CA GLY A 7 -62.40 -14.00 -57.89
C GLY A 7 -61.96 -13.26 -56.63
N ASP A 8 -61.99 -11.94 -56.70
CA ASP A 8 -61.78 -10.96 -55.62
C ASP A 8 -62.59 -11.18 -54.34
N GLY A 9 -62.07 -10.64 -53.23
CA GLY A 9 -62.84 -10.34 -52.03
C GLY A 9 -61.98 -9.84 -50.86
N TYR A 10 -61.70 -8.54 -50.84
CA TYR A 10 -61.21 -7.81 -49.66
C TYR A 10 -62.07 -8.10 -48.41
N GLN A 11 -61.44 -8.45 -47.28
CA GLN A 11 -61.88 -8.04 -45.94
C GLN A 11 -60.79 -8.28 -44.87
N ASP A 12 -60.30 -7.16 -44.34
CA ASP A 12 -59.70 -6.94 -43.01
C ASP A 12 -59.26 -8.15 -42.17
N GLN A 13 -57.94 -8.29 -42.03
CA GLN A 13 -57.32 -8.58 -40.73
C GLN A 13 -56.09 -7.67 -40.55
N ASP A 14 -56.35 -6.36 -40.52
CA ASP A 14 -55.51 -5.42 -39.78
C ASP A 14 -55.91 -5.49 -38.30
N GLN A 15 -55.34 -6.44 -37.57
CA GLN A 15 -55.36 -6.43 -36.11
C GLN A 15 -54.27 -7.37 -35.59
N GLY A 16 -53.11 -6.80 -35.31
CA GLY A 16 -51.97 -7.53 -34.75
C GLY A 16 -50.60 -6.95 -35.04
N ARG A 17 -50.49 -5.81 -35.74
CA ARG A 17 -49.26 -4.99 -35.77
C ARG A 17 -49.17 -4.10 -34.53
N GLU A 18 -49.31 -4.68 -33.33
CA GLU A 18 -49.10 -3.98 -32.07
C GLU A 18 -48.53 -4.94 -31.03
N ALA A 19 -47.21 -5.09 -31.02
CA ALA A 19 -46.38 -5.29 -29.82
C ALA A 19 -44.93 -5.66 -30.19
N GLU A 20 -44.36 -5.08 -31.25
CA GLU A 20 -42.91 -4.84 -31.25
C GLU A 20 -42.66 -3.44 -30.69
N THR A 21 -43.13 -3.25 -29.45
CA THR A 21 -42.64 -2.15 -28.62
C THR A 21 -41.26 -2.57 -28.16
N VAL A 22 -40.27 -2.42 -29.03
CA VAL A 22 -38.91 -2.15 -28.56
C VAL A 22 -39.08 -0.96 -27.65
N ARG A 23 -39.01 -1.21 -26.34
CA ARG A 23 -38.82 -0.17 -25.34
C ARG A 23 -37.50 0.50 -25.73
N PHE A 24 -37.57 1.56 -26.52
CA PHE A 24 -36.57 2.60 -26.46
C PHE A 24 -36.64 3.08 -25.01
N GLN A 25 -35.70 2.57 -24.21
CA GLN A 25 -35.41 3.17 -22.93
C GLN A 25 -35.05 4.61 -23.28
N ASP A 26 -35.94 5.53 -22.92
CA ASP A 26 -35.75 6.95 -23.05
C ASP A 26 -34.54 7.35 -22.20
N GLU A 27 -33.34 7.21 -22.77
CA GLU A 27 -32.13 7.87 -22.29
C GLU A 27 -32.18 9.32 -22.76
N SER A 28 -33.16 10.07 -22.27
CA SER A 28 -33.20 11.51 -22.46
C SER A 28 -31.90 12.12 -21.91
N PRO A 29 -31.24 13.05 -22.63
CA PRO A 29 -29.95 13.64 -22.23
C PRO A 29 -29.96 14.21 -20.80
N HIS A 30 -31.12 14.71 -20.34
CA HIS A 30 -31.32 15.17 -18.96
C HIS A 30 -31.07 14.08 -17.89
N ASN A 31 -31.42 12.82 -18.15
CA ASN A 31 -31.14 11.72 -17.22
C ASN A 31 -29.63 11.45 -17.13
N SER A 32 -28.93 11.50 -18.27
CA SER A 32 -27.48 11.28 -18.33
C SER A 32 -26.68 12.37 -17.60
N VAL A 33 -27.10 13.64 -17.69
CA VAL A 33 -26.47 14.75 -16.95
C VAL A 33 -26.67 14.60 -15.44
N HIS A 34 -27.87 14.23 -14.99
CA HIS A 34 -28.12 13.95 -13.57
C HIS A 34 -27.30 12.76 -13.03
N ARG A 35 -27.16 11.68 -13.80
CA ARG A 35 -26.28 10.56 -13.41
C ARG A 35 -24.82 10.99 -13.33
N LEU A 36 -24.33 11.77 -14.28
CA LEU A 36 -22.96 12.30 -14.27
C LEU A 36 -22.71 13.20 -13.06
N ALA A 37 -23.68 14.05 -12.69
CA ALA A 37 -23.60 14.88 -11.49
C ALA A 37 -23.44 14.03 -10.21
N ASN A 38 -24.25 12.98 -10.07
CA ASN A 38 -24.19 12.08 -8.92
C ASN A 38 -22.85 11.34 -8.87
N VAL A 39 -22.41 10.75 -9.99
CA VAL A 39 -21.12 10.05 -10.08
C VAL A 39 -19.95 11.00 -9.78
N SER A 40 -19.98 12.24 -10.28
CA SER A 40 -18.96 13.26 -9.98
C SER A 40 -18.89 13.57 -8.47
N SER A 41 -20.05 13.71 -7.82
CA SER A 41 -20.13 13.93 -6.36
C SER A 41 -19.61 12.73 -5.56
N ASP A 42 -19.95 11.51 -5.98
CA ASP A 42 -19.46 10.28 -5.35
C ASP A 42 -17.94 10.15 -5.50
N MET A 43 -17.41 10.46 -6.70
CA MET A 43 -15.97 10.51 -6.95
C MET A 43 -15.28 11.54 -6.07
N ALA A 44 -15.83 12.74 -5.89
CA ALA A 44 -15.28 13.76 -5.00
C ALA A 44 -15.11 13.24 -3.56
N THR A 45 -16.14 12.55 -3.07
CA THR A 45 -16.15 11.97 -1.72
C THR A 45 -15.13 10.84 -1.59
N ALA A 46 -15.00 9.99 -2.61
CA ALA A 46 -14.01 8.93 -2.67
C ALA A 46 -12.57 9.50 -2.69
N THR A 47 -12.31 10.51 -3.51
CA THR A 47 -11.02 11.20 -3.60
C THR A 47 -10.61 11.83 -2.27
N GLN A 48 -11.51 12.55 -1.60
CA GLN A 48 -11.23 13.09 -0.25
C GLN A 48 -10.93 12.00 0.78
N SER A 49 -11.60 10.85 0.67
CA SER A 49 -11.34 9.71 1.55
C SER A 49 -9.98 9.07 1.25
N ALA A 50 -9.58 8.99 -0.02
CA ALA A 50 -8.26 8.54 -0.43
C ALA A 50 -7.14 9.47 0.07
N VAL A 51 -7.32 10.80 0.02
CA VAL A 51 -6.38 11.77 0.60
C VAL A 51 -6.17 11.51 2.10
N ARG A 52 -7.27 11.35 2.85
CA ARG A 52 -7.20 11.07 4.30
C ARG A 52 -6.50 9.75 4.61
N ALA A 53 -6.77 8.72 3.81
CA ALA A 53 -6.10 7.43 3.94
C ALA A 53 -4.59 7.55 3.67
N ALA A 54 -4.19 8.26 2.60
CA ALA A 54 -2.79 8.50 2.28
C ALA A 54 -2.08 9.28 3.40
N GLN A 55 -2.67 10.35 3.92
CA GLN A 55 -2.12 11.12 5.05
C GLN A 55 -1.92 10.25 6.30
N THR A 56 -2.90 9.38 6.60
CA THR A 56 -2.80 8.44 7.72
C THR A 56 -1.66 7.44 7.52
N ALA A 57 -1.52 6.91 6.30
CA ALA A 57 -0.44 5.99 5.95
C ALA A 57 0.95 6.64 6.10
N VAL A 58 1.12 7.87 5.62
CA VAL A 58 2.37 8.65 5.82
C VAL A 58 2.69 8.79 7.30
N ALA A 59 1.71 9.15 8.13
CA ALA A 59 1.93 9.30 9.57
C ALA A 59 2.33 7.99 10.26
N VAL A 60 1.78 6.85 9.83
CA VAL A 60 2.17 5.51 10.33
C VAL A 60 3.60 5.19 9.94
N ILE A 61 3.95 5.42 8.69
CA ILE A 61 5.29 5.18 8.13
C ILE A 61 6.34 6.04 8.84
N GLN A 62 6.07 7.32 9.07
CA GLN A 62 6.99 8.19 9.82
C GLN A 62 7.25 7.69 11.24
N ARG A 63 6.23 7.14 11.92
CA ARG A 63 6.43 6.50 13.24
C ARG A 63 7.26 5.22 13.13
N LEU A 64 7.08 4.45 12.07
CA LEU A 64 7.87 3.25 11.82
C LEU A 64 9.34 3.61 11.58
N GLU A 65 9.62 4.62 10.76
CA GLU A 65 10.98 5.12 10.51
C GLU A 65 11.67 5.59 11.81
N ALA A 66 10.96 6.37 12.64
CA ALA A 66 11.47 6.82 13.92
C ALA A 66 11.78 5.64 14.86
N SER A 67 10.87 4.66 14.94
CA SER A 67 11.06 3.44 15.74
C SER A 67 12.25 2.61 15.24
N SER A 68 12.35 2.35 13.94
CA SER A 68 13.47 1.62 13.34
C SER A 68 14.81 2.34 13.55
N THR A 69 14.82 3.67 13.52
CA THR A 69 16.02 4.46 13.84
C THR A 69 16.45 4.27 15.29
N GLU A 70 15.50 4.29 16.22
CA GLU A 70 15.81 4.08 17.64
C GLU A 70 16.28 2.65 17.92
N ILE A 71 15.65 1.65 17.31
CA ILE A 71 16.12 0.26 17.37
C ILE A 71 17.54 0.17 16.82
N GLY A 72 17.84 0.84 15.70
CA GLY A 72 19.19 0.87 15.12
C GLY A 72 20.26 1.36 16.11
N LYS A 73 19.98 2.43 16.87
CA LYS A 73 20.89 2.93 17.91
C LYS A 73 21.10 1.92 19.03
N VAL A 74 20.03 1.26 19.47
CA VAL A 74 20.10 0.23 20.51
C VAL A 74 20.93 -0.96 20.04
N VAL A 75 20.74 -1.40 18.80
CA VAL A 75 21.54 -2.47 18.18
C VAL A 75 23.02 -2.11 18.12
N GLU A 76 23.35 -0.88 17.72
CA GLU A 76 24.73 -0.38 17.68
C GLU A 76 25.37 -0.32 19.08
N LEU A 77 24.60 0.10 20.09
CA LEU A 77 25.04 0.07 21.49
C LEU A 77 25.34 -1.36 21.95
N ILE A 78 24.45 -2.32 21.67
CA ILE A 78 24.66 -3.73 22.06
C ILE A 78 25.88 -4.31 21.33
N ALA A 79 26.06 -4.00 20.05
CA ALA A 79 27.25 -4.42 19.28
C ALA A 79 28.54 -3.86 19.91
N THR A 80 28.51 -2.62 20.38
CA THR A 80 29.63 -2.00 21.12
C THR A 80 29.91 -2.69 22.45
N ILE A 81 28.86 -3.00 23.22
CA ILE A 81 28.97 -3.75 24.48
C ILE A 81 29.55 -5.14 24.23
N ALA A 82 29.05 -5.87 23.22
CA ALA A 82 29.57 -7.19 22.86
C ALA A 82 31.06 -7.14 22.52
N LYS A 83 31.50 -6.13 21.75
CA LYS A 83 32.91 -5.92 21.44
C LYS A 83 33.77 -5.65 22.69
N GLN A 84 33.28 -4.82 23.61
CA GLN A 84 33.97 -4.55 24.87
C GLN A 84 34.05 -5.79 25.76
N THR A 85 32.95 -6.55 25.89
CA THR A 85 32.90 -7.81 26.62
C THR A 85 33.88 -8.83 26.05
N ASN A 86 33.97 -8.94 24.72
CA ASN A 86 34.95 -9.81 24.06
C ASN A 86 36.40 -9.43 24.40
N LEU A 87 36.72 -8.13 24.41
CA LEU A 87 38.05 -7.65 24.81
C LEU A 87 38.35 -7.90 26.30
N LEU A 88 37.36 -7.72 27.18
CA LEU A 88 37.49 -8.03 28.60
C LEU A 88 37.72 -9.53 28.83
N ALA A 89 36.96 -10.38 28.14
CA ALA A 89 37.12 -11.82 28.17
C ALA A 89 38.50 -12.26 27.67
N LEU A 90 38.99 -11.65 26.59
CA LEU A 90 40.34 -11.90 26.08
C LEU A 90 41.42 -11.57 27.13
N ASN A 91 41.31 -10.40 27.77
CA ASN A 91 42.25 -10.02 28.84
C ASN A 91 42.19 -10.99 30.02
N ALA A 92 41.00 -11.45 30.40
CA ALA A 92 40.83 -12.46 31.44
C ALA A 92 41.47 -13.80 31.05
N THR A 93 41.33 -14.24 29.80
CA THR A 93 42.01 -15.45 29.29
C THR A 93 43.53 -15.33 29.37
N ILE A 94 44.09 -14.16 29.05
CA ILE A 94 45.55 -13.90 29.14
C ILE A 94 46.02 -13.99 30.60
N GLU A 95 45.30 -13.35 31.53
CA GLU A 95 45.69 -13.36 32.94
C GLU A 95 45.50 -14.75 33.59
N ALA A 96 44.47 -15.49 33.18
CA ALA A 96 44.26 -16.87 33.59
C ALA A 96 45.40 -17.79 33.12
N ALA A 97 45.88 -17.62 31.88
CA ALA A 97 47.05 -18.33 31.38
C ALA A 97 48.31 -17.99 32.18
N ARG A 98 48.48 -16.73 32.57
CA ARG A 98 49.60 -16.26 33.38
C ARG A 98 49.61 -16.85 34.80
N ALA A 99 48.42 -17.11 35.36
CA ALA A 99 48.26 -17.77 36.66
C ALA A 99 48.51 -19.30 36.62
N GLY A 100 48.72 -19.89 35.44
CA GLY A 100 49.01 -21.32 35.28
C GLY A 100 47.86 -22.21 35.78
N GLU A 101 48.17 -23.26 36.54
CA GLU A 101 47.17 -24.19 37.08
C GLU A 101 46.13 -23.50 37.98
N ALA A 102 46.49 -22.44 38.69
CA ALA A 102 45.55 -21.70 39.54
C ALA A 102 44.49 -20.92 38.73
N GLY A 103 44.79 -20.59 37.47
CA GLY A 103 43.89 -19.86 36.57
C GLY A 103 42.97 -20.74 35.73
N ARG A 104 43.07 -22.07 35.81
CA ARG A 104 42.42 -23.00 34.88
C ARG A 104 40.89 -22.87 34.85
N GLY A 105 40.26 -22.68 36.01
CA GLY A 105 38.82 -22.45 36.11
C GLY A 105 38.39 -21.09 35.54
N PHE A 106 39.19 -20.04 35.78
CA PHE A 106 38.95 -18.71 35.21
C PHE A 106 39.12 -18.70 33.69
N ALA A 107 40.04 -19.50 33.14
CA ALA A 107 40.23 -19.62 31.69
C ALA A 107 38.99 -20.18 30.98
N VAL A 108 38.30 -21.15 31.59
CA VAL A 108 37.06 -21.73 31.04
C VAL A 108 35.95 -20.67 30.99
N VAL A 109 35.72 -19.98 32.10
CA VAL A 109 34.71 -18.92 32.18
C VAL A 109 35.02 -17.78 31.20
N ALA A 110 36.29 -17.37 31.09
CA ALA A 110 36.70 -16.34 30.13
C ALA A 110 36.46 -16.77 28.68
N SER A 111 36.65 -18.05 28.34
CA SER A 111 36.32 -18.59 27.02
C SER A 111 34.81 -18.56 26.75
N GLU A 112 33.98 -19.00 27.70
CA GLU A 112 32.52 -18.98 27.53
C GLU A 112 31.99 -17.54 27.36
N VAL A 113 32.49 -16.58 28.14
CA VAL A 113 32.11 -15.17 28.00
C VAL A 113 32.53 -14.61 26.63
N LYS A 114 33.72 -15.00 26.14
CA LYS A 114 34.22 -14.63 24.82
C LYS A 114 33.30 -15.15 23.72
N ASP A 115 32.88 -16.41 23.80
CA ASP A 115 32.01 -17.04 22.82
C ASP A 115 30.62 -16.39 22.81
N LEU A 116 30.06 -16.14 23.99
CA LEU A 116 28.77 -15.45 24.14
C LEU A 116 28.81 -14.02 23.58
N ALA A 117 29.93 -13.31 23.77
CA ALA A 117 30.14 -11.99 23.20
C ALA A 117 30.20 -12.01 21.66
N ASN A 118 30.82 -13.03 21.06
CA ASN A 118 30.86 -13.20 19.60
C ASN A 118 29.49 -13.58 19.02
N GLU A 119 28.73 -14.43 19.72
CA GLU A 119 27.36 -14.78 19.34
C GLU A 119 26.45 -13.54 19.40
N THR A 120 26.58 -12.74 20.46
CA THR A 120 25.86 -11.46 20.60
C THR A 120 26.21 -10.48 19.47
N ALA A 121 27.49 -10.39 19.09
CA ALA A 121 27.93 -9.54 17.97
C ALA A 121 27.35 -10.00 16.63
N THR A 122 27.26 -11.32 16.41
CA THR A 122 26.65 -11.89 15.21
C THR A 122 25.15 -11.58 15.17
N ALA A 123 24.43 -11.87 16.25
CA ALA A 123 22.99 -11.62 16.34
C ALA A 123 22.64 -10.14 16.17
N THR A 124 23.42 -9.23 16.77
CA THR A 124 23.21 -7.79 16.60
C THR A 124 23.45 -7.32 15.16
N ASN A 125 24.43 -7.88 14.45
CA ASN A 125 24.63 -7.58 13.03
C ASN A 125 23.45 -8.04 12.17
N GLU A 126 22.91 -9.25 12.42
CA GLU A 126 21.74 -9.76 11.72
C GLU A 126 20.51 -8.88 11.94
N ILE A 127 20.24 -8.50 13.20
CA ILE A 127 19.16 -7.56 13.54
C ILE A 127 19.40 -6.21 12.86
N GLY A 128 20.63 -5.71 12.84
CA GLY A 128 20.99 -4.48 12.14
C GLY A 128 20.64 -4.52 10.65
N GLY A 129 20.91 -5.66 9.99
CA GLY A 129 20.51 -5.91 8.61
C GLY A 129 18.98 -5.89 8.43
N GLN A 130 18.24 -6.55 9.31
CA GLN A 130 16.77 -6.54 9.28
C GLN A 130 16.17 -5.15 9.47
N VAL A 131 16.70 -4.37 10.42
CA VAL A 131 16.29 -2.97 10.66
C VAL A 131 16.59 -2.10 9.43
N GLY A 132 17.73 -2.32 8.79
CA GLY A 132 18.08 -1.68 7.52
C GLY A 132 17.08 -1.99 6.40
N GLY A 133 16.68 -3.26 6.25
CA GLY A 133 15.63 -3.68 5.33
C GLY A 133 14.29 -3.00 5.59
N ILE A 134 13.84 -2.98 6.84
CA ILE A 134 12.60 -2.30 7.25
C ILE A 134 12.64 -0.81 6.88
N ARG A 135 13.76 -0.12 7.09
CA ARG A 135 13.91 1.30 6.70
C ARG A 135 13.82 1.49 5.19
N SER A 136 14.46 0.62 4.40
CA SER A 136 14.38 0.66 2.94
C SER A 136 12.93 0.45 2.46
N ASP A 137 12.23 -0.53 3.00
CA ASP A 137 10.83 -0.80 2.64
C ASP A 137 9.91 0.36 3.04
N THR A 138 10.19 0.97 4.19
CA THR A 138 9.48 2.17 4.66
C THR A 138 9.66 3.34 3.70
N GLN A 139 10.88 3.57 3.19
CA GLN A 139 11.16 4.61 2.19
C GLN A 139 10.45 4.33 0.87
N ASN A 140 10.47 3.09 0.39
CA ASN A 140 9.74 2.68 -0.81
C ASN A 140 8.22 2.92 -0.65
N ALA A 141 7.67 2.65 0.54
CA ALA A 141 6.28 2.92 0.84
C ALA A 141 5.93 4.42 0.83
N VAL A 142 6.84 5.29 1.29
CA VAL A 142 6.66 6.76 1.16
C VAL A 142 6.56 7.16 -0.31
N SER A 143 7.51 6.74 -1.15
CA SER A 143 7.51 7.08 -2.58
C SER A 143 6.23 6.61 -3.27
N ALA A 144 5.76 5.39 -2.98
CA ALA A 144 4.51 4.87 -3.53
C ALA A 144 3.28 5.71 -3.09
N ILE A 145 3.29 6.24 -1.87
CA ILE A 145 2.21 7.13 -1.40
C ILE A 145 2.29 8.51 -2.07
N GLU A 146 3.48 9.05 -2.29
CA GLU A 146 3.67 10.31 -3.03
C GLU A 146 3.15 10.18 -4.47
N GLU A 147 3.44 9.06 -5.15
CA GLU A 147 2.87 8.76 -6.46
C GLU A 147 1.33 8.67 -6.41
N MET A 148 0.77 7.97 -5.41
CA MET A 148 -0.68 7.91 -5.22
C MET A 148 -1.30 9.28 -4.96
N GLN A 149 -0.64 10.16 -4.22
CA GLN A 149 -1.10 11.53 -3.99
C GLN A 149 -1.17 12.32 -5.31
N GLY A 150 -0.16 12.20 -6.17
CA GLY A 150 -0.18 12.81 -7.51
C GLY A 150 -1.35 12.31 -8.37
N LEU A 151 -1.63 11.01 -8.35
CA LEU A 151 -2.79 10.44 -9.06
C LEU A 151 -4.13 10.95 -8.51
N ILE A 152 -4.23 11.11 -7.18
CA ILE A 152 -5.42 11.68 -6.53
C ILE A 152 -5.62 13.14 -6.93
N GLU A 153 -4.56 13.94 -7.01
CA GLU A 153 -4.63 15.33 -7.48
C GLU A 153 -5.09 15.42 -8.93
N GLU A 154 -4.64 14.49 -9.79
CA GLU A 154 -5.12 14.42 -11.17
C GLU A 154 -6.61 14.06 -11.24
N LEU A 155 -7.07 13.11 -10.42
CA LEU A 155 -8.49 12.75 -10.32
C LEU A 155 -9.35 13.93 -9.86
N ASP A 156 -8.89 14.67 -8.85
CA ASP A 156 -9.54 15.89 -8.36
C ASP A 156 -9.63 16.98 -9.43
N ARG A 157 -8.59 17.13 -10.27
CA ARG A 157 -8.62 18.03 -11.44
C ARG A 157 -9.65 17.58 -12.48
N CYS A 158 -9.67 16.30 -12.84
CA CYS A 158 -10.64 15.76 -13.81
C CYS A 158 -12.09 15.94 -13.31
N GLN A 159 -12.32 15.72 -12.01
CA GLN A 159 -13.62 15.91 -11.39
C GLN A 159 -14.11 17.36 -11.49
N ARG A 160 -13.23 18.36 -11.26
CA ARG A 160 -13.59 19.78 -11.45
C ARG A 160 -14.08 20.06 -12.88
N VAL A 161 -13.36 19.56 -13.89
CA VAL A 161 -13.75 19.73 -15.30
C VAL A 161 -15.11 19.09 -15.60
N ILE A 162 -15.37 17.89 -15.07
CA ILE A 162 -16.69 17.24 -15.23
C ILE A 162 -17.80 18.08 -14.59
N SER A 163 -17.58 18.58 -13.38
CA SER A 163 -18.55 19.43 -12.70
C SER A 163 -18.84 20.73 -13.46
N GLU A 164 -17.82 21.36 -14.06
CA GLU A 164 -18.00 22.53 -14.93
C GLU A 164 -18.90 22.21 -16.14
N ILE A 165 -18.64 21.09 -16.84
CA ILE A 165 -19.44 20.65 -17.99
C ILE A 165 -20.90 20.34 -17.59
N VAL A 166 -21.09 19.67 -16.45
CA VAL A 166 -22.44 19.35 -15.93
C VAL A 166 -23.24 20.61 -15.63
N ILE A 167 -22.62 21.62 -15.02
CA ILE A 167 -23.28 22.90 -14.72
C ILE A 167 -23.69 23.60 -16.03
N GLU A 168 -22.82 23.61 -17.04
CA GLU A 168 -23.11 24.21 -18.34
C GLU A 168 -24.30 23.54 -19.04
N GLN A 169 -24.36 22.19 -19.02
CA GLN A 169 -25.47 21.44 -19.64
C GLN A 169 -26.78 21.46 -18.86
N GLN A 170 -26.76 21.82 -17.56
CA GLN A 170 -27.99 22.04 -16.78
C GLN A 170 -28.57 23.45 -16.96
N ALA A 171 -27.74 24.41 -17.37
CA ALA A 171 -28.12 25.81 -17.54
C ALA A 171 -28.63 26.15 -18.96
N GLY A 172 -28.36 25.30 -19.95
CA GLY A 172 -28.83 25.42 -21.34
C GLY A 172 -30.05 24.54 -21.63
#